data_AF-A0A967E094-F1
#
_entry.id   AF-A0A967E094-F1
#
_cell.length_a   1.000
_cell.length_b   1.000
_cell.length_c   1.000
_cell.angle_alpha   90.00
_cell.angle_beta   90.00
_cell.angle_gamma   90.00
#
_symmetry.space_group_name_H-M   'P 1'
#
loop_
_entity.id
_entity.type
_entity.pdbx_description
1 polymer ?
#
loop_
_entity_poly.entity_id
_entity_poly.type
_entity_poly.pdbx_seq_one_letter_code
_entity_poly.pdbx_strand_id
1 'polypeptide(L)'
;MEKVIDEKVQGTALIKEAKAGNSKKLFIESYGCQMNFSDSEIVASILAKEGYNTTNMLEDADLVLVNTCSIREKAEQTVRKRLEKYNAVKQQNPGMKVGVLGCMAERLKEKFLEEEKIVDLVVGPDAYKDLPNLINEVEEGRNAVNVILSKEETYGDIAPVRLQSNGVSAFVSITRGCDNMCTFCVVPFTRGRERSRDPQSIIQEVNELWEQGFKEITLLGQNVDSYLWYGGGLKKDFEKASKMAQATAVNFAHLLDLVAVAQPKMRIRFSTSNPQDMTMDVIETMAKHPNICNYIHLPVQSGSNRILKKMNRLHTREEYFEMIDNIKKLIPDCAISHDMIAGFPTETEDDHQDTLSLMEYVKYDFGFMFAYSERPGTMAGRKFEDDVPEKVKKRRLTEIIELQQKHALQRTQNQVGKTVEVLIEKSSKRSDVHWAGRNSQNTMVIFPKENYKVGDYVMVKIEDCTSATLFGTAVEYSPMNF
;
A
#
# COMPACT_ATOMS: atom_id res chain seq x y z
N MET A 1 0.72 15.48 -17.15
CA MET A 1 0.63 14.08 -17.62
C MET A 1 0.02 13.25 -16.51
N GLU A 2 -1.23 12.80 -16.66
CA GLU A 2 -1.82 11.82 -15.74
C GLU A 2 -0.85 10.65 -15.60
N LYS A 3 -0.53 10.24 -14.36
CA LYS A 3 0.04 8.92 -14.11
C LYS A 3 -0.97 7.95 -14.70
N VAL A 4 -0.69 7.42 -15.89
CA VAL A 4 -1.44 6.30 -16.46
C VAL A 4 -1.20 5.15 -15.49
N ILE A 5 -2.15 4.96 -14.58
CA ILE A 5 -2.23 3.74 -13.79
C ILE A 5 -2.35 2.65 -14.84
N ASP A 6 -1.42 1.72 -14.84
CA ASP A 6 -1.49 0.58 -15.73
C ASP A 6 -2.64 -0.31 -15.26
N GLU A 7 -3.85 -0.02 -15.76
CA GLU A 7 -5.07 -0.79 -15.50
C GLU A 7 -4.88 -2.27 -15.86
N LYS A 8 -3.87 -2.62 -16.68
CA LYS A 8 -3.54 -4.02 -17.01
C LYS A 8 -2.94 -4.80 -15.83
N VAL A 9 -2.53 -4.15 -14.74
CA VAL A 9 -2.03 -4.82 -13.52
C VAL A 9 -3.12 -4.90 -12.44
N GLN A 10 -4.13 -4.04 -12.50
CA GLN A 10 -5.26 -4.07 -11.55
C GLN A 10 -6.36 -5.00 -12.08
N GLY A 11 -6.78 -5.97 -11.27
CA GLY A 11 -7.73 -6.98 -11.73
C GLY A 11 -7.13 -8.09 -12.61
N THR A 12 -5.81 -8.34 -12.55
CA THR A 12 -5.25 -9.58 -13.08
C THR A 12 -5.45 -10.70 -12.07
N ALA A 13 -5.97 -11.82 -12.55
CA ALA A 13 -6.14 -13.01 -11.73
C ALA A 13 -4.80 -13.62 -11.31
N LEU A 14 -4.76 -14.09 -10.08
CA LEU A 14 -3.54 -14.54 -9.41
C LEU A 14 -3.34 -16.05 -9.52
N ILE A 15 -2.11 -16.51 -9.75
CA ILE A 15 -1.79 -17.94 -9.92
C ILE A 15 -0.84 -18.39 -8.82
N LYS A 16 -1.12 -19.55 -8.25
CA LYS A 16 -0.19 -20.34 -7.43
C LYS A 16 0.05 -21.67 -8.15
N GLU A 17 1.18 -22.30 -7.85
CA GLU A 17 1.34 -23.74 -8.07
C GLU A 17 0.22 -24.53 -7.38
N ALA A 18 -0.42 -25.42 -8.14
CA ALA A 18 -1.54 -26.21 -7.67
C ALA A 18 -1.10 -27.14 -6.53
N LYS A 19 -1.80 -27.08 -5.40
CA LYS A 19 -1.60 -28.03 -4.31
C LYS A 19 -2.24 -29.36 -4.69
N ALA A 20 -1.46 -30.44 -4.63
CA ALA A 20 -1.97 -31.79 -4.87
C ALA A 20 -3.07 -32.14 -3.85
N GLY A 21 -4.21 -32.61 -4.34
CA GLY A 21 -5.40 -32.92 -3.52
C GLY A 21 -6.49 -31.84 -3.54
N ASN A 22 -6.19 -30.61 -3.95
CA ASN A 22 -7.18 -29.55 -4.12
C ASN A 22 -7.82 -29.64 -5.51
N SER A 23 -9.16 -29.75 -5.56
CA SER A 23 -9.92 -29.87 -6.82
C SER A 23 -10.67 -28.60 -7.21
N LYS A 24 -11.07 -27.76 -6.25
CA LYS A 24 -11.83 -26.53 -6.51
C LYS A 24 -10.94 -25.43 -7.07
N LYS A 25 -11.50 -24.52 -7.88
CA LYS A 25 -10.80 -23.41 -8.54
C LYS A 25 -11.26 -22.05 -8.02
N LEU A 26 -10.30 -21.25 -7.53
CA LEU A 26 -10.50 -19.89 -7.04
C LEU A 26 -9.93 -18.89 -8.05
N PHE A 27 -10.79 -18.03 -8.59
CA PHE A 27 -10.37 -16.86 -9.36
C PHE A 27 -10.46 -15.62 -8.47
N ILE A 28 -9.33 -14.97 -8.18
CA ILE A 28 -9.29 -13.78 -7.33
C ILE A 28 -8.73 -12.57 -8.09
N GLU A 29 -9.48 -11.48 -8.08
CA GLU A 29 -9.07 -10.20 -8.68
C GLU A 29 -9.03 -9.10 -7.63
N SER A 30 -7.90 -8.40 -7.59
CA SER A 30 -7.65 -7.37 -6.58
C SER A 30 -7.58 -5.98 -7.22
N TYR A 31 -8.36 -5.05 -6.67
CA TYR A 31 -8.41 -3.66 -7.03
C TYR A 31 -8.19 -2.79 -5.79
N GLY A 32 -7.16 -1.95 -5.82
CA GLY A 32 -6.91 -1.03 -4.71
C GLY A 32 -5.47 -0.72 -4.44
N CYS A 33 -5.14 -0.63 -3.15
CA CYS A 33 -3.81 -0.34 -2.62
C CYS A 33 -3.04 -1.63 -2.29
N GLN A 34 -1.78 -1.49 -1.86
CA GLN A 34 -0.93 -2.63 -1.48
C GLN A 34 -1.59 -3.53 -0.42
N MET A 35 -2.42 -2.97 0.47
CA MET A 35 -3.16 -3.75 1.46
C MET A 35 -4.22 -4.66 0.85
N ASN A 36 -4.93 -4.25 -0.21
CA ASN A 36 -5.89 -5.15 -0.89
C ASN A 36 -5.15 -6.33 -1.55
N PHE A 37 -3.95 -6.09 -2.07
CA PHE A 37 -3.14 -7.15 -2.66
C PHE A 37 -2.64 -8.13 -1.59
N SER A 38 -2.09 -7.63 -0.47
CA SER A 38 -1.72 -8.46 0.68
C SER A 38 -2.92 -9.22 1.27
N ASP A 39 -4.10 -8.59 1.38
CA ASP A 39 -5.33 -9.24 1.81
C ASP A 39 -5.72 -10.42 0.89
N SER A 40 -5.43 -10.31 -0.41
CA SER A 40 -5.74 -11.37 -1.37
C SER A 40 -4.82 -12.60 -1.21
N GLU A 41 -3.57 -12.38 -0.78
CA GLU A 41 -2.65 -13.44 -0.38
C GLU A 41 -3.14 -14.19 0.87
N ILE A 42 -3.67 -13.45 1.86
CA ILE A 42 -4.27 -14.03 3.07
C ILE A 42 -5.50 -14.87 2.73
N VAL A 43 -6.42 -14.30 1.92
CA VAL A 43 -7.65 -14.97 1.48
C VAL A 43 -7.33 -16.28 0.75
N ALA A 44 -6.38 -16.25 -0.17
CA ALA A 44 -5.99 -17.45 -0.89
C ALA A 44 -5.31 -18.49 0.02
N SER A 45 -4.58 -18.07 1.06
CA SER A 45 -4.01 -18.99 2.05
C SER A 45 -5.10 -19.72 2.85
N ILE A 46 -6.16 -19.01 3.22
CA ILE A 46 -7.29 -19.59 3.94
C ILE A 46 -7.99 -20.62 3.04
N LEU A 47 -8.34 -20.23 1.82
CA LEU A 47 -9.08 -21.09 0.90
C LEU A 47 -8.26 -22.27 0.35
N ALA A 48 -6.93 -22.15 0.30
CA ALA A 48 -6.07 -23.27 -0.04
C ALA A 48 -6.14 -24.42 0.98
N LYS A 49 -6.52 -24.15 2.23
CA LYS A 49 -6.79 -25.18 3.26
C LYS A 49 -8.15 -25.85 3.04
N GLU A 50 -9.08 -25.13 2.41
CA GLU A 50 -10.44 -25.59 2.07
C GLU A 50 -10.56 -26.25 0.68
N GLY A 51 -9.44 -26.69 0.10
CA GLY A 51 -9.45 -27.44 -1.16
C GLY A 51 -9.45 -26.59 -2.44
N TYR A 52 -9.27 -25.28 -2.36
CA TYR A 52 -9.16 -24.40 -3.54
C TYR A 52 -7.73 -24.27 -4.06
N ASN A 53 -7.58 -24.28 -5.38
CA ASN A 53 -6.38 -23.86 -6.10
C ASN A 53 -6.71 -22.59 -6.88
N THR A 54 -5.79 -21.61 -6.93
CA THR A 54 -6.03 -20.41 -7.71
C THR A 54 -5.96 -20.67 -9.22
N THR A 55 -6.74 -19.91 -10.00
CA THR A 55 -6.78 -19.98 -11.47
C THR A 55 -6.77 -18.59 -12.08
N ASN A 56 -6.18 -18.45 -13.27
CA ASN A 56 -6.26 -17.25 -14.11
C ASN A 56 -7.37 -17.29 -15.16
N MET A 57 -8.05 -18.43 -15.31
CA MET A 57 -9.18 -18.60 -16.20
C MET A 57 -10.45 -18.43 -15.38
N LEU A 58 -11.24 -17.42 -15.74
CA LEU A 58 -12.49 -17.10 -15.06
C LEU A 58 -13.53 -18.19 -15.31
N GLU A 59 -13.49 -18.77 -16.50
CA GLU A 59 -14.42 -19.77 -17.02
C GLU A 59 -14.33 -21.10 -16.25
N ASP A 60 -13.16 -21.40 -15.68
CA ASP A 60 -12.90 -22.62 -14.91
C ASP A 60 -13.15 -22.46 -13.40
N ALA A 61 -13.58 -21.27 -12.95
CA ALA A 61 -13.66 -20.95 -11.53
C ALA A 61 -14.93 -21.53 -10.88
N ASP A 62 -14.77 -22.17 -9.72
CA ASP A 62 -15.87 -22.53 -8.83
C ASP A 62 -16.24 -21.35 -7.90
N LEU A 63 -15.24 -20.53 -7.56
CA LEU A 63 -15.39 -19.34 -6.73
C LEU A 63 -14.64 -18.16 -7.35
N VAL A 64 -15.34 -17.05 -7.54
CA VAL A 64 -14.80 -15.78 -8.00
C VAL A 64 -14.82 -14.78 -6.85
N LEU A 65 -13.67 -14.25 -6.45
CA LEU A 65 -13.57 -13.22 -5.42
C LEU A 65 -13.01 -11.93 -6.02
N VAL A 66 -13.72 -10.83 -5.84
CA VAL A 66 -13.23 -9.49 -6.20
C VAL A 66 -12.91 -8.72 -4.92
N ASN A 67 -11.62 -8.47 -4.67
CA ASN A 67 -11.15 -7.68 -3.54
C ASN A 67 -11.05 -6.21 -3.92
N THR A 68 -11.79 -5.37 -3.21
CA THR A 68 -12.14 -4.02 -3.67
C THR A 68 -11.68 -2.93 -2.69
N CYS A 69 -11.45 -1.74 -3.25
CA CYS A 69 -11.11 -0.54 -2.52
C CYS A 69 -12.28 0.45 -2.48
N SER A 70 -12.51 1.12 -1.36
CA SER A 70 -13.59 2.12 -1.21
C SER A 70 -13.14 3.57 -1.48
N ILE A 71 -11.86 3.77 -1.82
CA ILE A 71 -11.21 5.08 -1.76
C ILE A 71 -11.26 5.84 -3.10
N ARG A 72 -11.32 5.16 -4.25
CA ARG A 72 -11.27 5.83 -5.55
C ARG A 72 -12.67 6.01 -6.15
N GLU A 73 -12.95 7.20 -6.68
CA GLU A 73 -14.26 7.57 -7.25
C GLU A 73 -14.74 6.58 -8.33
N LYS A 74 -13.85 6.14 -9.22
CA LYS A 74 -14.17 5.17 -10.28
C LYS A 74 -14.14 3.70 -9.84
N ALA A 75 -13.67 3.38 -8.62
CA ALA A 75 -13.48 1.99 -8.21
C ALA A 75 -14.80 1.22 -8.18
N GLU A 76 -15.89 1.84 -7.71
CA GLU A 76 -17.19 1.18 -7.65
C GLU A 76 -17.73 0.85 -9.05
N GLN A 77 -17.68 1.81 -9.97
CA GLN A 77 -18.11 1.59 -11.36
C GLN A 77 -17.29 0.49 -12.04
N THR A 78 -15.97 0.44 -11.80
CA THR A 78 -15.11 -0.62 -12.33
C THR A 78 -15.52 -2.00 -11.79
N VAL A 79 -15.82 -2.11 -10.50
CA VAL A 79 -16.27 -3.36 -9.89
C VAL A 79 -17.62 -3.79 -10.47
N ARG A 80 -18.59 -2.88 -10.58
CA ARG A 80 -19.90 -3.21 -11.17
C ARG A 80 -19.80 -3.70 -12.61
N LYS A 81 -19.00 -3.05 -13.46
CA LYS A 81 -18.70 -3.55 -14.82
C LYS A 81 -18.05 -4.94 -14.81
N ARG A 82 -17.23 -5.24 -13.80
CA ARG A 82 -16.62 -6.56 -13.67
C ARG A 82 -17.63 -7.63 -13.26
N LEU A 83 -18.56 -7.29 -12.36
CA LEU A 83 -19.69 -8.16 -11.98
C LEU A 83 -20.56 -8.52 -13.20
N GLU A 84 -20.78 -7.60 -14.14
CA GLU A 84 -21.48 -7.90 -15.40
C GLU A 84 -20.77 -9.00 -16.21
N LYS A 85 -19.43 -8.96 -16.29
CA LYS A 85 -18.64 -10.01 -16.95
C LYS A 85 -18.77 -11.34 -16.22
N TYR A 86 -18.74 -11.34 -14.89
CA TYR A 86 -18.92 -12.55 -14.10
C TYR A 86 -20.33 -13.14 -14.31
N ASN A 87 -21.34 -12.30 -14.52
CA ASN A 87 -22.70 -12.77 -14.78
C ASN A 87 -22.78 -13.59 -16.07
N ALA A 88 -22.09 -13.13 -17.13
CA ALA A 88 -22.04 -13.85 -18.39
C ALA A 88 -21.43 -15.26 -18.23
N VAL A 89 -20.42 -15.41 -17.37
CA VAL A 89 -19.81 -16.72 -17.08
C VAL A 89 -20.70 -17.55 -16.16
N LYS A 90 -21.33 -16.97 -15.14
CA LYS A 90 -22.26 -17.65 -14.23
C LYS A 90 -23.48 -18.24 -14.96
N GLN A 91 -23.90 -17.63 -16.07
CA GLN A 91 -24.95 -18.21 -16.94
C GLN A 91 -24.53 -19.53 -17.59
N GLN A 92 -23.24 -19.72 -17.85
CA GLN A 92 -22.67 -20.95 -18.41
C GLN A 92 -22.24 -21.94 -17.33
N ASN A 93 -21.84 -21.44 -16.15
CA ASN A 93 -21.52 -22.21 -14.96
C ASN A 93 -22.39 -21.76 -13.76
N PRO A 94 -23.64 -22.24 -13.64
CA PRO A 94 -24.55 -21.82 -12.56
C PRO A 94 -24.08 -22.20 -11.14
N GLY A 95 -23.13 -23.14 -11.03
CA GLY A 95 -22.53 -23.52 -9.75
C GLY A 95 -21.51 -22.52 -9.23
N MET A 96 -20.98 -21.65 -10.10
CA MET A 96 -19.97 -20.65 -9.75
C MET A 96 -20.51 -19.65 -8.73
N LYS A 97 -19.76 -19.46 -7.63
CA LYS A 97 -20.07 -18.46 -6.60
C LYS A 97 -19.26 -17.19 -6.81
N VAL A 98 -19.84 -16.04 -6.46
CA VAL A 98 -19.24 -14.72 -6.63
C VAL A 98 -19.25 -13.98 -5.30
N GLY A 99 -18.07 -13.58 -4.83
CA GLY A 99 -17.89 -12.83 -3.59
C GLY A 99 -17.21 -11.49 -3.78
N VAL A 100 -17.64 -10.49 -3.01
CA VAL A 100 -17.01 -9.16 -2.96
C VAL A 100 -16.32 -9.00 -1.61
N LEU A 101 -15.03 -8.67 -1.64
CA LEU A 101 -14.19 -8.51 -0.46
C LEU A 101 -13.69 -7.07 -0.29
N GLY A 102 -13.22 -6.73 0.90
CA GLY A 102 -12.40 -5.56 1.15
C GLY A 102 -13.18 -4.32 1.59
N CYS A 103 -12.59 -3.13 1.42
CA CYS A 103 -13.13 -1.90 2.01
C CYS A 103 -14.45 -1.45 1.36
N MET A 104 -14.70 -1.79 0.09
CA MET A 104 -15.98 -1.46 -0.55
C MET A 104 -17.09 -2.38 -0.05
N ALA A 105 -16.79 -3.67 0.16
CA ALA A 105 -17.69 -4.63 0.80
C ALA A 105 -18.14 -4.13 2.18
N GLU A 106 -17.20 -3.67 3.00
CA GLU A 106 -17.51 -3.07 4.31
C GLU A 106 -18.36 -1.80 4.21
N ARG A 107 -18.17 -0.97 3.18
CA ARG A 107 -18.93 0.28 3.03
C ARG A 107 -20.37 0.02 2.57
N LEU A 108 -20.56 -0.85 1.59
CA LEU A 108 -21.85 -1.06 0.92
C LEU A 108 -22.67 -2.17 1.58
N LYS A 109 -22.03 -3.12 2.27
CA LYS A 109 -22.67 -4.18 3.07
C LYS A 109 -23.76 -4.90 2.25
N GLU A 110 -24.96 -5.00 2.82
CA GLU A 110 -26.13 -5.66 2.24
C GLU A 110 -26.60 -5.01 0.93
N LYS A 111 -26.30 -3.73 0.67
CA LYS A 111 -26.68 -3.07 -0.59
C LYS A 111 -26.09 -3.77 -1.81
N PHE A 112 -24.91 -4.40 -1.68
CA PHE A 112 -24.37 -5.20 -2.77
C PHE A 112 -25.24 -6.41 -3.09
N LEU A 113 -25.77 -7.09 -2.07
CA LEU A 113 -26.65 -8.24 -2.30
C LEU A 113 -28.00 -7.81 -2.88
N GLU A 114 -28.52 -6.66 -2.44
CA GLU A 114 -29.80 -6.12 -2.91
C GLU A 114 -29.73 -5.59 -4.34
N GLU A 115 -28.69 -4.81 -4.67
CA GLU A 115 -28.51 -4.18 -5.98
C GLU A 115 -27.87 -5.13 -7.00
N GLU A 116 -26.90 -5.93 -6.58
CA GLU A 116 -26.10 -6.82 -7.43
C GLU A 116 -26.44 -8.29 -7.15
N LYS A 117 -27.59 -8.76 -7.68
CA LYS A 117 -28.12 -10.11 -7.45
C LYS A 117 -27.19 -11.28 -7.82
N ILE A 118 -26.08 -11.01 -8.49
CA ILE A 118 -25.04 -11.99 -8.79
C ILE A 118 -24.19 -12.34 -7.57
N VAL A 119 -24.03 -11.41 -6.63
CA VAL A 119 -23.13 -11.54 -5.48
C VAL A 119 -23.76 -12.50 -4.47
N ASP A 120 -23.05 -13.57 -4.15
CA ASP A 120 -23.49 -14.58 -3.19
C ASP A 120 -22.93 -14.30 -1.78
N LEU A 121 -21.73 -13.68 -1.69
CA LEU A 121 -21.13 -13.32 -0.41
C LEU A 121 -20.40 -11.97 -0.37
N VAL A 122 -20.45 -11.30 0.79
CA VAL A 122 -19.80 -10.00 1.04
C VAL A 122 -18.96 -10.08 2.32
N VAL A 123 -17.66 -9.83 2.22
CA VAL A 123 -16.74 -9.98 3.37
C VAL A 123 -15.86 -8.74 3.58
N GLY A 124 -15.91 -8.20 4.79
CA GLY A 124 -15.11 -7.06 5.23
C GLY A 124 -13.65 -7.43 5.53
N PRO A 125 -12.74 -6.44 5.64
CA PRO A 125 -11.30 -6.68 5.78
C PRO A 125 -10.84 -7.46 7.02
N ASP A 126 -11.68 -7.55 8.05
CA ASP A 126 -11.37 -8.23 9.32
C ASP A 126 -12.11 -9.58 9.48
N ALA A 127 -12.80 -10.04 8.43
CA ALA A 127 -13.65 -11.23 8.49
C ALA A 127 -13.20 -12.38 7.55
N TYR A 128 -12.00 -12.32 6.98
CA TYR A 128 -11.55 -13.33 6.01
C TYR A 128 -11.41 -14.74 6.60
N LYS A 129 -11.13 -14.88 7.90
CA LYS A 129 -11.11 -16.20 8.58
C LYS A 129 -12.46 -16.91 8.55
N ASP A 130 -13.55 -16.16 8.39
CA ASP A 130 -14.90 -16.69 8.33
C ASP A 130 -15.31 -17.13 6.92
N LEU A 131 -14.46 -16.88 5.90
CA LEU A 131 -14.73 -17.29 4.52
C LEU A 131 -15.14 -18.77 4.36
N PRO A 132 -14.50 -19.75 5.03
CA PRO A 132 -14.93 -21.15 4.94
C PRO A 132 -16.39 -21.35 5.36
N ASN A 133 -16.82 -20.70 6.45
CA ASN A 133 -18.19 -20.79 6.93
C ASN A 133 -19.16 -20.11 5.97
N LEU A 134 -18.83 -18.90 5.51
CA LEU A 134 -19.68 -18.14 4.59
C LEU A 134 -19.85 -18.85 3.23
N ILE A 135 -18.81 -19.54 2.75
CA ILE A 135 -18.90 -20.35 1.55
C ILE A 135 -19.85 -21.52 1.76
N ASN A 136 -19.80 -22.20 2.91
CA ASN A 136 -20.74 -23.29 3.22
C ASN A 136 -22.19 -22.81 3.25
N GLU A 137 -22.47 -21.63 3.83
CA GLU A 137 -23.81 -21.03 3.81
C GLU A 137 -24.31 -20.75 2.38
N VAL A 138 -23.41 -20.29 1.51
CA VAL A 138 -23.69 -20.05 0.08
C VAL A 138 -23.88 -21.34 -0.71
N GLU A 139 -23.18 -22.41 -0.36
CA GLU A 139 -23.40 -23.75 -0.91
C GLU A 139 -24.78 -24.30 -0.49
N GLU A 140 -25.26 -23.97 0.70
CA GLU A 140 -26.63 -24.28 1.18
C GLU A 140 -27.72 -23.36 0.61
N GLY A 141 -27.37 -22.43 -0.28
CA GLY A 141 -28.32 -21.58 -1.00
C GLY A 141 -28.74 -20.30 -0.26
N ARG A 142 -28.00 -19.89 0.78
CA ARG A 142 -28.21 -18.61 1.48
C ARG A 142 -27.18 -17.58 1.02
N ASN A 143 -27.53 -16.30 1.03
CA ASN A 143 -26.54 -15.23 0.87
C ASN A 143 -25.82 -15.02 2.21
N ALA A 144 -24.51 -14.75 2.16
CA ALA A 144 -23.68 -14.64 3.35
C ALA A 144 -22.98 -13.26 3.43
N VAL A 145 -23.03 -12.61 4.61
CA VAL A 145 -22.38 -11.31 4.83
C VAL A 145 -21.64 -11.32 6.17
N ASN A 146 -20.35 -11.00 6.15
CA ASN A 146 -19.61 -10.67 7.37
C ASN A 146 -18.74 -9.44 7.17
N VAL A 147 -19.19 -8.33 7.75
CA VAL A 147 -18.58 -7.00 7.69
C VAL A 147 -18.34 -6.47 9.10
N ILE A 148 -18.06 -7.37 10.04
CA ILE A 148 -17.80 -7.01 11.44
C ILE A 148 -16.32 -6.65 11.59
N LEU A 149 -16.05 -5.43 12.04
CA LEU A 149 -14.69 -4.98 12.33
C LEU A 149 -14.22 -5.53 13.68
N SER A 150 -13.14 -6.31 13.64
CA SER A 150 -12.55 -6.94 14.83
C SER A 150 -11.77 -5.92 15.66
N LYS A 151 -11.60 -6.19 16.96
CA LYS A 151 -10.70 -5.43 17.83
C LYS A 151 -9.31 -6.05 18.00
N GLU A 152 -9.12 -7.26 17.48
CA GLU A 152 -7.91 -8.07 17.72
C GLU A 152 -7.30 -8.62 16.43
N GLU A 153 -8.06 -8.75 15.35
CA GLU A 153 -7.60 -9.43 14.14
C GLU A 153 -6.47 -8.66 13.43
N THR A 154 -5.40 -9.40 13.13
CA THR A 154 -4.19 -8.95 12.42
C THR A 154 -3.73 -9.93 11.33
N TYR A 155 -4.29 -11.14 11.30
CA TYR A 155 -3.92 -12.30 10.49
C TYR A 155 -2.46 -12.75 10.69
N GLY A 156 -1.83 -12.38 11.82
CA GLY A 156 -0.43 -12.71 12.09
C GLY A 156 -0.16 -14.21 12.27
N ASP A 157 -1.21 -15.01 12.47
CA ASP A 157 -1.22 -16.47 12.56
C ASP A 157 -1.36 -17.17 11.20
N ILE A 158 -1.48 -16.42 10.11
CA ILE A 158 -1.64 -16.95 8.75
C ILE A 158 -0.38 -16.67 7.95
N ALA A 159 0.31 -17.71 7.49
CA ALA A 159 1.34 -17.60 6.47
C ALA A 159 0.69 -17.32 5.10
N PRO A 160 0.86 -16.11 4.51
CA PRO A 160 0.22 -15.73 3.25
C PRO A 160 0.87 -16.42 2.05
N VAL A 161 0.08 -16.79 1.03
CA VAL A 161 0.59 -17.32 -0.23
C VAL A 161 1.06 -16.17 -1.12
N ARG A 162 2.25 -16.29 -1.70
CA ARG A 162 2.86 -15.22 -2.51
C ARG A 162 2.35 -15.23 -3.94
N LEU A 163 1.15 -14.69 -4.11
CA LEU A 163 0.44 -14.63 -5.39
C LEU A 163 0.94 -13.52 -6.31
N GLN A 164 1.52 -12.46 -5.74
CA GLN A 164 1.93 -11.26 -6.50
C GLN A 164 3.44 -11.08 -6.62
N SER A 165 4.23 -12.05 -6.16
CA SER A 165 5.67 -11.86 -6.15
C SER A 165 6.27 -12.07 -7.53
N ASN A 166 7.18 -11.18 -7.90
CA ASN A 166 8.23 -11.46 -8.89
C ASN A 166 9.31 -12.40 -8.32
N GLY A 167 9.08 -13.02 -7.16
CA GLY A 167 10.07 -13.77 -6.38
C GLY A 167 11.15 -12.91 -5.71
N VAL A 168 11.07 -11.57 -5.81
CA VAL A 168 12.13 -10.67 -5.32
C VAL A 168 11.65 -9.83 -4.14
N SER A 169 10.45 -9.26 -4.23
CA SER A 169 9.89 -8.41 -3.18
C SER A 169 8.56 -8.93 -2.63
N ALA A 170 8.33 -8.68 -1.34
CA ALA A 170 7.12 -9.07 -0.64
C ALA A 170 6.55 -7.94 0.24
N PHE A 171 5.24 -8.00 0.47
CA PHE A 171 4.56 -7.16 1.43
C PHE A 171 4.37 -7.91 2.75
N VAL A 172 4.71 -7.25 3.86
CA VAL A 172 4.52 -7.78 5.22
C VAL A 172 3.63 -6.82 5.99
N SER A 173 2.40 -7.21 6.28
CA SER A 173 1.48 -6.38 7.06
C SER A 173 1.86 -6.41 8.54
N ILE A 174 2.10 -5.23 9.11
CA ILE A 174 2.50 -5.05 10.51
C ILE A 174 1.41 -4.40 11.37
N THR A 175 0.50 -3.64 10.75
CA THR A 175 -0.68 -3.05 11.41
C THR A 175 -1.93 -3.17 10.56
N ARG A 176 -3.08 -3.18 11.23
CA ARG A 176 -4.41 -3.04 10.60
C ARG A 176 -5.21 -1.95 11.31
N GLY A 177 -6.05 -1.26 10.55
CA GLY A 177 -6.87 -0.15 11.06
C GLY A 177 -6.05 1.13 11.25
N CYS A 178 -6.72 2.22 11.61
CA CYS A 178 -6.09 3.51 11.80
C CYS A 178 -6.91 4.33 12.79
N ASP A 179 -6.26 4.89 13.81
CA ASP A 179 -6.91 5.78 14.78
C ASP A 179 -6.86 7.26 14.38
N ASN A 180 -6.13 7.60 13.32
CA ASN A 180 -6.13 8.95 12.76
C ASN A 180 -7.47 9.25 12.06
N MET A 181 -8.25 10.15 12.67
CA MET A 181 -9.57 10.55 12.18
C MET A 181 -9.48 11.70 11.16
N CYS A 182 -8.63 11.56 10.13
CA CYS A 182 -8.52 12.56 9.06
C CYS A 182 -9.87 12.74 8.35
N THR A 183 -10.30 13.99 8.14
CA THR A 183 -11.70 14.28 7.79
C THR A 183 -12.10 13.71 6.43
N PHE A 184 -11.15 13.58 5.50
CA PHE A 184 -11.32 13.05 4.14
C PHE A 184 -11.15 11.52 4.04
N CYS A 185 -10.79 10.84 5.14
CA CYS A 185 -10.38 9.45 5.12
C CYS A 185 -11.53 8.51 5.56
N VAL A 186 -11.74 7.43 4.81
CA VAL A 186 -12.75 6.39 5.11
C VAL A 186 -12.17 5.22 5.91
N VAL A 187 -10.85 5.16 6.04
CA VAL A 187 -10.13 3.99 6.57
C VAL A 187 -10.58 3.62 7.99
N PRO A 188 -10.73 4.54 8.97
CA PRO A 188 -11.17 4.18 10.32
C PRO A 188 -12.53 3.47 10.36
N PHE A 189 -13.39 3.73 9.36
CA PHE A 189 -14.72 3.14 9.25
C PHE A 189 -14.77 1.85 8.42
N THR A 190 -13.72 1.58 7.64
CA THR A 190 -13.69 0.44 6.70
C THR A 190 -12.65 -0.61 7.06
N ARG A 191 -11.71 -0.30 7.96
CA ARG A 191 -10.71 -1.22 8.50
C ARG A 191 -10.63 -1.19 10.03
N GLY A 192 -11.45 -0.36 10.69
CA GLY A 192 -11.53 -0.32 12.14
C GLY A 192 -10.36 0.40 12.82
N ARG A 193 -10.28 0.15 14.13
CA ARG A 193 -9.33 0.76 15.06
C ARG A 193 -7.94 0.17 14.91
N GLU A 194 -6.92 0.91 15.30
CA GLU A 194 -5.55 0.48 15.09
C GLU A 194 -5.16 -0.71 15.97
N ARG A 195 -4.52 -1.69 15.32
CA ARG A 195 -4.06 -2.97 15.89
C ARG A 195 -2.70 -3.30 15.32
N SER A 196 -1.76 -3.65 16.19
CA SER A 196 -0.40 -4.04 15.81
C SER A 196 -0.26 -5.55 15.87
N ARG A 197 0.37 -6.12 14.85
CA ARG A 197 0.75 -7.53 14.82
C ARG A 197 1.90 -7.79 15.79
N ASP A 198 2.02 -9.02 16.27
CA ASP A 198 3.15 -9.44 17.12
C ASP A 198 4.50 -9.33 16.40
N PRO A 199 5.51 -8.61 16.96
CA PRO A 199 6.85 -8.51 16.41
C PRO A 199 7.49 -9.86 16.08
N GLN A 200 7.27 -10.89 16.91
CA GLN A 200 7.87 -12.21 16.68
C GLN A 200 7.30 -12.85 15.42
N SER A 201 5.99 -12.78 15.22
CA SER A 201 5.33 -13.28 14.00
C SER A 201 5.80 -12.53 12.74
N ILE A 202 6.10 -11.22 12.86
CA ILE A 202 6.66 -10.42 11.76
C ILE A 202 8.07 -10.90 11.42
N ILE A 203 8.95 -11.04 12.43
CA ILE A 203 10.33 -11.50 12.24
C ILE A 203 10.34 -12.91 11.64
N GLN A 204 9.47 -13.80 12.10
CA GLN A 204 9.33 -15.14 11.55
C GLN A 204 8.98 -15.09 10.05
N GLU A 205 7.97 -14.31 9.66
CA GLU A 205 7.59 -14.16 8.25
C GLU A 205 8.74 -13.58 7.40
N VAL A 206 9.49 -12.62 7.95
CA VAL A 206 10.66 -12.04 7.28
C VAL A 206 11.77 -13.09 7.08
N ASN A 207 12.03 -13.94 8.07
CA ASN A 207 12.99 -15.04 7.97
C ASN A 207 12.55 -16.07 6.93
N GLU A 208 11.27 -16.45 6.92
CA GLU A 208 10.72 -17.38 5.93
C GLU A 208 10.82 -16.83 4.50
N LEU A 209 10.54 -15.54 4.31
CA LEU A 209 10.71 -14.85 3.03
C LEU A 209 12.17 -14.86 2.57
N TRP A 210 13.09 -14.62 3.50
CA TRP A 210 14.51 -14.66 3.22
C TRP A 210 14.98 -16.06 2.77
N GLU A 211 14.55 -17.12 3.48
CA GLU A 211 14.83 -18.51 3.12
C GLU A 211 14.27 -18.89 1.75
N GLN A 212 13.13 -18.29 1.36
CA GLN A 212 12.53 -18.45 0.03
C GLN A 212 13.24 -17.63 -1.07
N GLY A 213 14.28 -16.87 -0.72
CA GLY A 213 15.12 -16.13 -1.67
C GLY A 213 14.68 -14.70 -1.96
N PHE A 214 13.65 -14.18 -1.26
CA PHE A 214 13.24 -12.79 -1.38
C PHE A 214 14.38 -11.85 -0.92
N LYS A 215 14.49 -10.72 -1.61
CA LYS A 215 15.56 -9.73 -1.41
C LYS A 215 15.07 -8.45 -0.76
N GLU A 216 13.79 -8.12 -0.95
CA GLU A 216 13.20 -6.91 -0.41
C GLU A 216 11.86 -7.20 0.28
N ILE A 217 11.60 -6.52 1.40
CA ILE A 217 10.27 -6.46 2.00
C ILE A 217 9.81 -5.02 2.09
N THR A 218 8.49 -4.83 2.04
CA THR A 218 7.85 -3.58 2.45
C THR A 218 6.92 -3.84 3.61
N LEU A 219 7.22 -3.25 4.77
CA LEU A 219 6.34 -3.24 5.93
C LEU A 219 5.13 -2.36 5.62
N LEU A 220 3.93 -2.93 5.74
CA LEU A 220 2.66 -2.31 5.37
C LEU A 220 1.73 -2.11 6.57
N GLY A 221 1.03 -0.99 6.54
CA GLY A 221 -0.03 -0.63 7.47
C GLY A 221 -0.87 0.50 6.89
N GLN A 222 -1.96 0.86 7.57
CA GLN A 222 -2.67 2.11 7.28
C GLN A 222 -1.95 3.33 7.87
N ASN A 223 -1.20 3.10 8.95
CA ASN A 223 -0.21 4.02 9.48
C ASN A 223 0.88 3.17 10.15
N VAL A 224 2.06 3.10 9.52
CA VAL A 224 3.14 2.24 10.04
C VAL A 224 3.84 2.86 11.25
N ASP A 225 3.97 4.19 11.28
CA ASP A 225 4.68 4.88 12.36
C ASP A 225 3.92 4.78 13.68
N SER A 226 2.60 4.58 13.63
CA SER A 226 1.78 4.36 14.81
C SER A 226 1.93 2.98 15.46
N TYR A 227 2.67 2.04 14.84
CA TYR A 227 2.86 0.68 15.36
C TYR A 227 3.28 0.70 16.82
N LEU A 228 2.49 0.00 17.64
CA LEU A 228 2.73 -0.18 19.06
C LEU A 228 2.17 -1.54 19.49
N TRP A 229 3.05 -2.46 19.86
CA TRP A 229 2.68 -3.77 20.37
C TRP A 229 3.06 -3.91 21.84
N TYR A 230 2.10 -4.29 22.69
CA TYR A 230 2.28 -4.44 24.14
C TYR A 230 1.66 -5.75 24.66
N GLY A 231 1.52 -6.75 23.79
CA GLY A 231 0.79 -8.00 24.06
C GLY A 231 -0.53 -8.16 23.28
N GLY A 232 -0.83 -7.23 22.36
CA GLY A 232 -2.02 -7.26 21.49
C GLY A 232 -3.13 -6.28 21.93
N GLY A 233 -4.22 -6.27 21.17
CA GLY A 233 -5.36 -5.37 21.41
C GLY A 233 -5.25 -4.01 20.71
N LEU A 234 -6.10 -3.07 21.13
CA LEU A 234 -6.21 -1.75 20.52
C LEU A 234 -5.12 -0.81 21.06
N LYS A 235 -4.50 0.00 20.19
CA LYS A 235 -3.49 0.98 20.62
C LYS A 235 -4.00 1.92 21.72
N LYS A 236 -5.22 2.43 21.59
CA LYS A 236 -5.85 3.34 22.57
C LYS A 236 -5.93 2.78 24.00
N ASP A 237 -5.86 1.46 24.16
CA ASP A 237 -5.95 0.80 25.47
C ASP A 237 -4.56 0.64 26.13
N PHE A 238 -3.49 1.09 25.48
CA PHE A 238 -2.11 1.06 25.99
C PHE A 238 -1.95 1.76 27.35
N GLU A 239 -2.60 2.91 27.55
CA GLU A 239 -2.55 3.63 28.84
C GLU A 239 -3.12 2.82 30.00
N LYS A 240 -4.02 1.87 29.71
CA LYS A 240 -4.65 0.97 30.69
C LYS A 240 -3.92 -0.37 30.82
N ALA A 241 -2.90 -0.61 30.00
CA ALA A 241 -2.13 -1.85 30.03
C ALA A 241 -1.35 -1.99 31.35
N SER A 242 -0.94 -3.22 31.67
CA SER A 242 -0.11 -3.45 32.86
C SER A 242 1.23 -2.71 32.74
N LYS A 243 1.85 -2.35 33.88
CA LYS A 243 3.18 -1.71 33.87
C LYS A 243 4.22 -2.54 33.12
N MET A 244 4.13 -3.87 33.20
CA MET A 244 5.01 -4.78 32.47
C MET A 244 4.77 -4.70 30.95
N ALA A 245 3.49 -4.70 30.52
CA ALA A 245 3.14 -4.54 29.11
C ALA A 245 3.60 -3.19 28.54
N GLN A 246 3.47 -2.11 29.31
CA GLN A 246 3.98 -0.79 28.92
C GLN A 246 5.51 -0.76 28.81
N ALA A 247 6.21 -1.34 29.79
CA ALA A 247 7.68 -1.37 29.81
C ALA A 247 8.30 -2.28 28.73
N THR A 248 7.56 -3.29 28.26
CA THR A 248 8.01 -4.24 27.23
C THR A 248 7.43 -3.96 25.85
N ALA A 249 6.75 -2.81 25.68
CA ALA A 249 6.14 -2.45 24.43
C ALA A 249 7.18 -2.22 23.32
N VAL A 250 6.82 -2.62 22.10
CA VAL A 250 7.62 -2.44 20.90
C VAL A 250 6.92 -1.41 20.03
N ASN A 251 7.57 -0.26 19.85
CA ASN A 251 7.13 0.78 18.91
C ASN A 251 7.69 0.53 17.50
N PHE A 252 7.32 1.38 16.54
CA PHE A 252 7.75 1.20 15.15
C PHE A 252 9.27 1.23 14.97
N ALA A 253 9.98 2.18 15.61
CA ALA A 253 11.43 2.28 15.52
C ALA A 253 12.12 1.00 16.00
N HIS A 254 11.68 0.45 17.14
CA HIS A 254 12.23 -0.81 17.66
C HIS A 254 11.89 -2.00 16.75
N LEU A 255 10.67 -2.09 16.21
CA LEU A 255 10.34 -3.12 15.22
C LEU A 255 11.26 -3.03 13.99
N LEU A 256 11.48 -1.81 13.49
CA LEU A 256 12.30 -1.57 12.32
C LEU A 256 13.77 -1.99 12.57
N ASP A 257 14.31 -1.70 13.76
CA ASP A 257 15.63 -2.18 14.20
C ASP A 257 15.68 -3.72 14.26
N LEU A 258 14.69 -4.36 14.86
CA LEU A 258 14.62 -5.83 14.96
C LEU A 258 14.62 -6.51 13.59
N VAL A 259 13.82 -6.00 12.65
CA VAL A 259 13.72 -6.53 11.29
C VAL A 259 15.03 -6.32 10.53
N ALA A 260 15.67 -5.15 10.67
CA ALA A 260 16.96 -4.84 10.05
C ALA A 260 18.08 -5.75 10.54
N VAL A 261 18.12 -6.03 11.84
CA VAL A 261 19.10 -6.92 12.47
C VAL A 261 18.84 -8.39 12.12
N ALA A 262 17.57 -8.81 12.04
CA ALA A 262 17.22 -10.19 11.70
C ALA A 262 17.71 -10.59 10.31
N GLN A 263 17.60 -9.69 9.33
CA GLN A 263 18.03 -9.93 7.94
C GLN A 263 18.88 -8.78 7.38
N PRO A 264 20.17 -8.68 7.74
CA PRO A 264 21.02 -7.53 7.42
C PRO A 264 21.33 -7.37 5.92
N LYS A 265 21.12 -8.43 5.13
CA LYS A 265 21.27 -8.42 3.66
C LYS A 265 19.93 -8.33 2.91
N MET A 266 18.82 -8.23 3.62
CA MET A 266 17.50 -8.01 3.03
C MET A 266 17.18 -6.52 3.05
N ARG A 267 16.75 -5.98 1.90
CA ARG A 267 16.33 -4.58 1.80
C ARG A 267 14.96 -4.38 2.44
N ILE A 268 14.84 -3.37 3.29
CA ILE A 268 13.62 -3.06 4.04
C ILE A 268 13.07 -1.72 3.59
N ARG A 269 11.79 -1.72 3.24
CA ARG A 269 10.98 -0.53 3.02
C ARG A 269 9.83 -0.51 4.00
N PHE A 270 9.24 0.66 4.14
CA PHE A 270 7.92 0.82 4.73
C PHE A 270 7.16 1.89 3.95
N SER A 271 5.85 1.92 4.10
CA SER A 271 5.01 2.93 3.45
C SER A 271 3.78 3.24 4.28
N THR A 272 3.12 4.35 3.95
CA THR A 272 1.97 4.89 4.67
C THR A 272 2.37 5.48 6.02
N SER A 273 3.36 6.37 6.02
CA SER A 273 3.70 7.15 7.21
C SER A 273 2.73 8.32 7.40
N ASN A 274 2.60 8.80 8.63
CA ASN A 274 1.87 10.01 8.98
C ASN A 274 2.85 10.98 9.66
N PRO A 275 2.97 12.24 9.20
CA PRO A 275 3.89 13.19 9.82
C PRO A 275 3.68 13.42 11.32
N GLN A 276 2.50 13.09 11.86
CA GLN A 276 2.19 13.21 13.29
C GLN A 276 2.82 12.08 14.13
N ASP A 277 2.97 10.92 13.53
CA ASP A 277 3.41 9.69 14.20
C ASP A 277 4.88 9.37 13.89
N MET A 278 5.48 10.04 12.91
CA MET A 278 6.90 9.92 12.57
C MET A 278 7.76 10.54 13.69
N THR A 279 8.48 9.71 14.44
CA THR A 279 9.37 10.16 15.52
C THR A 279 10.83 10.22 15.06
N MET A 280 11.66 10.97 15.79
CA MET A 280 13.10 10.99 15.55
C MET A 280 13.74 9.61 15.66
N ASP A 281 13.28 8.76 16.57
CA ASP A 281 13.78 7.38 16.74
C ASP A 281 13.66 6.57 15.44
N VAL A 282 12.61 6.79 14.64
CA VAL A 282 12.44 6.12 13.34
C VAL A 282 13.52 6.59 12.36
N ILE A 283 13.76 7.91 12.29
CA ILE A 283 14.76 8.52 11.40
C ILE A 283 16.17 8.06 11.80
N GLU A 284 16.47 8.04 13.10
CA GLU A 284 17.74 7.57 13.64
C GLU A 284 17.94 6.07 13.36
N THR A 285 16.89 5.25 13.51
CA THR A 285 16.94 3.83 13.18
C THR A 285 17.20 3.60 11.69
N MET A 286 16.54 4.36 10.81
CA MET A 286 16.82 4.33 9.37
C MET A 286 18.27 4.69 9.07
N ALA A 287 18.81 5.75 9.69
CA ALA A 287 20.19 6.18 9.48
C ALA A 287 21.22 5.16 9.99
N LYS A 288 20.88 4.39 11.02
CA LYS A 288 21.73 3.37 11.64
C LYS A 288 21.93 2.15 10.73
N HIS A 289 20.94 1.75 9.94
CA HIS A 289 20.96 0.48 9.22
C HIS A 289 21.01 0.65 7.69
N PRO A 290 22.05 0.14 7.02
CA PRO A 290 22.22 0.35 5.56
C PRO A 290 21.21 -0.42 4.71
N ASN A 291 20.58 -1.46 5.27
CA ASN A 291 19.57 -2.26 4.59
C ASN A 291 18.16 -1.67 4.71
N ILE A 292 17.96 -0.61 5.50
CA ILE A 292 16.73 0.19 5.45
C ILE A 292 16.85 1.22 4.34
N CYS A 293 15.83 1.30 3.49
CA CYS A 293 15.86 2.20 2.34
C CYS A 293 15.82 3.68 2.73
N ASN A 294 16.60 4.49 2.03
CA ASN A 294 16.63 5.95 2.10
C ASN A 294 15.42 6.55 1.37
N TYR A 295 14.23 6.16 1.77
CA TYR A 295 12.97 6.59 1.19
C TYR A 295 11.87 6.64 2.24
N ILE A 296 11.22 7.80 2.35
CA ILE A 296 10.07 8.00 3.25
C ILE A 296 8.89 8.52 2.42
N HIS A 297 7.75 7.84 2.54
CA HIS A 297 6.48 8.35 2.04
C HIS A 297 5.77 9.14 3.15
N LEU A 298 5.80 10.47 3.09
CA LEU A 298 5.43 11.38 4.18
C LEU A 298 4.31 12.37 3.74
N PRO A 299 3.04 11.94 3.70
CA PRO A 299 1.94 12.69 3.10
C PRO A 299 1.45 13.85 3.98
N VAL A 300 1.73 15.09 3.54
CA VAL A 300 1.24 16.31 4.21
C VAL A 300 -0.21 16.66 3.83
N GLN A 301 -0.67 16.25 2.65
CA GLN A 301 -1.99 16.53 2.06
C GLN A 301 -2.27 17.99 1.66
N SER A 302 -1.76 18.98 2.40
CA SER A 302 -1.83 20.40 2.07
C SER A 302 -0.68 21.17 2.70
N GLY A 303 -0.23 22.28 2.11
CA GLY A 303 0.74 23.18 2.74
C GLY A 303 0.15 24.27 3.64
N SER A 304 -1.18 24.37 3.75
CA SER A 304 -1.83 25.39 4.59
C SER A 304 -2.22 24.85 5.96
N ASN A 305 -1.80 25.53 7.03
CA ASN A 305 -2.22 25.23 8.41
C ASN A 305 -3.75 25.26 8.58
N ARG A 306 -4.44 26.15 7.87
CA ARG A 306 -5.90 26.26 7.93
C ARG A 306 -6.57 25.03 7.33
N ILE A 307 -6.07 24.55 6.19
CA ILE A 307 -6.59 23.35 5.53
C ILE A 307 -6.17 22.08 6.28
N LEU A 308 -4.93 21.99 6.75
CA LEU A 308 -4.46 20.90 7.62
C LEU A 308 -5.38 20.72 8.84
N LYS A 309 -5.73 21.82 9.52
CA LYS A 309 -6.68 21.79 10.64
C LYS A 309 -8.06 21.28 10.21
N LYS A 310 -8.59 21.71 9.07
CA LYS A 310 -9.87 21.21 8.53
C LYS A 310 -9.81 19.75 8.05
N MET A 311 -8.64 19.29 7.64
CA MET A 311 -8.32 17.90 7.35
C MET A 311 -8.17 17.06 8.62
N ASN A 312 -8.22 17.68 9.80
CA ASN A 312 -7.93 17.08 11.10
C ASN A 312 -6.51 16.47 11.12
N ARG A 313 -5.55 17.20 10.56
CA ARG A 313 -4.13 16.95 10.77
C ARG A 313 -3.71 17.64 12.08
N LEU A 314 -3.01 16.89 12.92
CA LEU A 314 -2.50 17.28 14.23
C LEU A 314 -1.07 17.83 14.18
N HIS A 315 -0.58 18.16 12.99
CA HIS A 315 0.70 18.85 12.79
C HIS A 315 0.47 20.17 12.05
N THR A 316 1.39 21.10 12.23
CA THR A 316 1.50 22.33 11.46
C THR A 316 2.48 22.17 10.29
N ARG A 317 2.45 23.14 9.39
CA ARG A 317 3.40 23.29 8.30
C ARG A 317 4.83 23.45 8.83
N GLU A 318 5.00 24.20 9.91
CA GLU A 318 6.30 24.48 10.53
C GLU A 318 6.90 23.20 11.13
N GLU A 319 6.10 22.42 11.88
CA GLU A 319 6.51 21.12 12.41
C GLU A 319 6.87 20.14 11.27
N TYR A 320 6.15 20.21 10.15
CA TYR A 320 6.49 19.43 8.97
C TYR A 320 7.84 19.84 8.37
N PHE A 321 8.15 21.15 8.31
CA PHE A 321 9.47 21.60 7.85
C PHE A 321 10.60 21.14 8.76
N GLU A 322 10.42 21.24 10.07
CA GLU A 322 11.40 20.72 11.04
C GLU A 322 11.64 19.21 10.85
N MET A 323 10.59 18.43 10.61
CA MET A 323 10.69 17.01 10.28
C MET A 323 11.52 16.78 9.01
N ILE A 324 11.25 17.53 7.94
CA ILE A 324 11.98 17.43 6.67
C ILE A 324 13.47 17.76 6.84
N ASP A 325 13.78 18.81 7.59
CA ASP A 325 15.15 19.22 7.88
C ASP A 325 15.90 18.16 8.69
N ASN A 326 15.24 17.57 9.70
CA ASN A 326 15.81 16.48 10.48
C ASN A 326 16.09 15.23 9.63
N ILE A 327 15.16 14.85 8.74
CA ILE A 327 15.37 13.75 7.79
C ILE A 327 16.59 14.05 6.90
N LYS A 328 16.66 15.23 6.28
CA LYS A 328 17.77 15.60 5.39
C LYS A 328 19.10 15.75 6.12
N LYS A 329 19.08 16.10 7.41
CA LYS A 329 20.29 16.20 8.23
C LYS A 329 20.87 14.82 8.55
N LEU A 330 20.03 13.86 8.94
CA LEU A 330 20.46 12.52 9.33
C LEU A 330 20.65 11.59 8.13
N ILE A 331 19.85 11.76 7.08
CA ILE A 331 19.86 10.94 5.87
C ILE A 331 19.84 11.89 4.64
N PRO A 332 20.99 12.51 4.28
CA PRO A 332 21.04 13.55 3.23
C PRO A 332 20.50 13.13 1.86
N ASP A 333 20.68 11.84 1.51
CA ASP A 333 20.21 11.28 0.25
C ASP A 333 18.81 10.62 0.34
N CYS A 334 18.07 10.87 1.43
CA CYS A 334 16.72 10.36 1.60
C CYS A 334 15.77 10.95 0.53
N ALA A 335 15.09 10.07 -0.18
CA ALA A 335 14.00 10.46 -1.06
C ALA A 335 12.71 10.64 -0.25
N ILE A 336 12.00 11.72 -0.52
CA ILE A 336 10.74 12.04 0.17
C ILE A 336 9.64 12.09 -0.87
N SER A 337 8.56 11.37 -0.60
CA SER A 337 7.33 11.46 -1.39
C SER A 337 6.14 11.88 -0.56
N HIS A 338 5.09 12.34 -1.22
CA HIS A 338 3.88 12.85 -0.55
C HIS A 338 2.60 12.40 -1.23
N ASP A 339 1.49 12.63 -0.53
CA ASP A 339 0.19 12.81 -1.15
C ASP A 339 -0.26 14.26 -0.98
N MET A 340 -0.87 14.84 -2.02
CA MET A 340 -1.45 16.18 -2.02
C MET A 340 -2.90 16.14 -2.49
N ILE A 341 -3.77 16.89 -1.82
CA ILE A 341 -5.18 17.06 -2.18
C ILE A 341 -5.41 18.53 -2.53
N ALA A 342 -5.72 18.79 -3.80
CA ALA A 342 -6.01 20.13 -4.31
C ALA A 342 -7.51 20.44 -4.23
N GLY A 343 -7.86 21.65 -3.78
CA GLY A 343 -9.22 22.13 -3.70
C GLY A 343 -10.07 21.43 -2.64
N PHE A 344 -9.48 21.17 -1.46
CA PHE A 344 -10.24 20.71 -0.30
C PHE A 344 -11.33 21.74 0.06
N PRO A 345 -12.48 21.36 0.67
CA PRO A 345 -13.52 22.31 1.01
C PRO A 345 -12.99 23.56 1.71
N THR A 346 -13.44 24.70 1.20
CA THR A 346 -13.11 26.08 1.56
C THR A 346 -11.71 26.57 1.18
N GLU A 347 -10.88 25.81 0.47
CA GLU A 347 -9.50 26.17 0.11
C GLU A 347 -9.42 27.45 -0.75
N THR A 348 -8.74 28.47 -0.22
CA THR A 348 -8.55 29.77 -0.87
C THR A 348 -7.32 29.75 -1.78
N GLU A 349 -7.08 30.85 -2.50
CA GLU A 349 -5.86 30.99 -3.29
C GLU A 349 -4.61 31.01 -2.41
N ASP A 350 -4.64 31.69 -1.27
CA ASP A 350 -3.52 31.76 -0.34
C ASP A 350 -3.14 30.36 0.19
N ASP A 351 -4.13 29.51 0.52
CA ASP A 351 -3.85 28.13 0.97
C ASP A 351 -3.19 27.28 -0.12
N HIS A 352 -3.55 27.54 -1.38
CA HIS A 352 -2.94 26.88 -2.53
C HIS A 352 -1.50 27.36 -2.77
N GLN A 353 -1.25 28.66 -2.64
CA GLN A 353 0.12 29.22 -2.70
C GLN A 353 0.99 28.71 -1.54
N ASP A 354 0.41 28.50 -0.36
CA ASP A 354 1.07 27.82 0.75
C ASP A 354 1.48 26.38 0.40
N THR A 355 0.62 25.67 -0.31
CA THR A 355 0.91 24.32 -0.81
C THR A 355 2.07 24.32 -1.81
N LEU A 356 2.06 25.22 -2.80
CA LEU A 356 3.13 25.33 -3.78
C LEU A 356 4.47 25.73 -3.14
N SER A 357 4.46 26.66 -2.20
CA SER A 357 5.67 27.11 -1.50
C SER A 357 6.25 26.04 -0.57
N LEU A 358 5.40 25.21 0.07
CA LEU A 358 5.88 24.03 0.80
C LEU A 358 6.56 23.04 -0.15
N MET A 359 5.97 22.77 -1.33
CA MET A 359 6.60 21.90 -2.32
C MET A 359 7.95 22.43 -2.79
N GLU A 360 8.07 23.74 -3.03
CA GLU A 360 9.33 24.36 -3.46
C GLU A 360 10.42 24.29 -2.38
N TYR A 361 10.04 24.34 -1.11
CA TYR A 361 10.98 24.14 0.01
C TYR A 361 11.45 22.69 0.10
N VAL A 362 10.53 21.72 0.06
CA VAL A 362 10.88 20.31 0.26
C VAL A 362 11.58 19.72 -0.96
N LYS A 363 11.11 20.06 -2.17
CA LYS A 363 11.53 19.51 -3.47
C LYS A 363 11.44 17.98 -3.51
N TYR A 364 10.21 17.49 -3.37
CA TYR A 364 9.90 16.06 -3.32
C TYR A 364 10.38 15.29 -4.56
N ASP A 365 10.79 14.04 -4.35
CA ASP A 365 11.26 13.14 -5.41
C ASP A 365 10.10 12.64 -6.29
N PHE A 366 8.94 12.36 -5.68
CA PHE A 366 7.69 12.08 -6.40
C PHE A 366 6.47 12.26 -5.49
N GLY A 367 5.27 12.33 -6.08
CA GLY A 367 4.03 12.45 -5.31
C GLY A 367 2.84 11.72 -5.92
N PHE A 368 1.80 11.60 -5.13
CA PHE A 368 0.45 11.25 -5.57
C PHE A 368 -0.44 12.47 -5.35
N MET A 369 -1.05 12.97 -6.41
CA MET A 369 -1.72 14.27 -6.40
C MET A 369 -3.13 14.06 -6.91
N PHE A 370 -4.10 14.57 -6.16
CA PHE A 370 -5.52 14.36 -6.44
C PHE A 370 -6.27 15.68 -6.27
N ALA A 371 -7.28 15.92 -7.10
CA ALA A 371 -8.32 16.88 -6.76
C ALA A 371 -9.17 16.29 -5.63
N TYR A 372 -9.65 17.14 -4.72
CA TYR A 372 -10.61 16.71 -3.71
C TYR A 372 -11.88 16.19 -4.40
N SER A 373 -12.25 14.98 -4.02
CA SER A 373 -13.48 14.32 -4.41
C SER A 373 -14.21 13.94 -3.13
N GLU A 374 -15.46 14.36 -3.02
CA GLU A 374 -16.29 14.03 -1.86
C GLU A 374 -16.49 12.52 -1.78
N ARG A 375 -16.38 11.99 -0.57
CA ARG A 375 -16.58 10.56 -0.31
C ARG A 375 -17.71 10.36 0.69
N PRO A 376 -18.77 9.63 0.32
CA PRO A 376 -19.84 9.28 1.23
C PRO A 376 -19.32 8.63 2.52
N GLY A 377 -19.79 9.14 3.66
CA GLY A 377 -19.42 8.62 4.98
C GLY A 377 -18.19 9.25 5.62
N THR A 378 -17.42 10.06 4.91
CA THR A 378 -16.32 10.84 5.50
C THR A 378 -16.84 12.01 6.35
N MET A 379 -16.02 12.49 7.29
CA MET A 379 -16.40 13.68 8.07
C MET A 379 -16.44 14.93 7.19
N ALA A 380 -15.54 15.05 6.22
CA ALA A 380 -15.51 16.16 5.28
C ALA A 380 -16.81 16.22 4.46
N GLY A 381 -17.23 15.14 3.82
CA GLY A 381 -18.49 15.11 3.05
C GLY A 381 -19.75 15.31 3.89
N ARG A 382 -19.69 15.09 5.21
CA ARG A 382 -20.82 15.35 6.12
C ARG A 382 -20.87 16.79 6.65
N LYS A 383 -19.71 17.44 6.82
CA LYS A 383 -19.58 18.70 7.55
C LYS A 383 -19.25 19.90 6.69
N PHE A 384 -18.67 19.69 5.52
CA PHE A 384 -18.22 20.76 4.64
C PHE A 384 -18.95 20.64 3.31
N GLU A 385 -19.47 21.77 2.85
CA GLU A 385 -19.92 21.91 1.47
C GLU A 385 -18.70 21.92 0.55
N ASP A 386 -18.76 21.18 -0.56
CA ASP A 386 -17.73 21.19 -1.59
C ASP A 386 -17.85 22.46 -2.45
N ASP A 387 -17.40 23.57 -1.88
CA ASP A 387 -17.56 24.94 -2.38
C ASP A 387 -16.46 25.38 -3.37
N VAL A 388 -15.43 24.57 -3.61
CA VAL A 388 -14.36 24.87 -4.57
C VAL A 388 -14.79 24.41 -5.97
N PRO A 389 -14.94 25.29 -6.97
CA PRO A 389 -15.39 24.89 -8.30
C PRO A 389 -14.44 23.89 -8.96
N GLU A 390 -14.99 22.91 -9.68
CA GLU A 390 -14.22 21.85 -10.34
C GLU A 390 -13.12 22.39 -11.27
N LYS A 391 -13.38 23.50 -11.98
CA LYS A 391 -12.38 24.17 -12.82
C LYS A 391 -11.18 24.67 -12.00
N VAL A 392 -11.41 25.18 -10.78
CA VAL A 392 -10.36 25.65 -9.88
C VAL A 392 -9.58 24.46 -9.33
N LYS A 393 -10.25 23.39 -8.90
CA LYS A 393 -9.59 22.15 -8.45
C LYS A 393 -8.64 21.60 -9.52
N LYS A 394 -9.10 21.52 -10.77
CA LYS A 394 -8.28 21.05 -11.91
C LYS A 394 -7.09 21.97 -12.20
N ARG A 395 -7.28 23.29 -12.14
CA ARG A 395 -6.20 24.27 -12.31
C ARG A 395 -5.12 24.07 -11.24
N ARG A 396 -5.50 24.06 -9.97
CA ARG A 396 -4.60 23.86 -8.82
C ARG A 396 -3.88 22.51 -8.88
N LEU A 397 -4.59 21.44 -9.19
CA LEU A 397 -3.99 20.12 -9.39
C LEU A 397 -2.95 20.15 -10.52
N THR A 398 -3.22 20.85 -11.61
CA THR A 398 -2.27 20.98 -12.74
C THR A 398 -1.00 21.71 -12.30
N GLU A 399 -1.13 22.83 -11.59
CA GLU A 399 0.00 23.59 -11.04
C GLU A 399 0.86 22.73 -10.09
N ILE A 400 0.22 21.96 -9.20
CA ILE A 400 0.89 21.01 -8.29
C ILE A 400 1.63 19.93 -9.10
N ILE A 401 0.99 19.35 -10.13
CA ILE A 401 1.61 18.32 -10.99
C ILE A 401 2.83 18.88 -11.72
N GLU A 402 2.72 20.05 -12.33
CA GLU A 402 3.81 20.69 -13.07
C GLU A 402 5.01 20.98 -12.16
N LEU A 403 4.74 21.50 -10.96
CA LEU A 403 5.78 21.75 -9.96
C LEU A 403 6.45 20.45 -9.50
N GLN A 404 5.67 19.41 -9.22
CA GLN A 404 6.21 18.10 -8.86
C GLN A 404 7.07 17.49 -9.99
N GLN A 405 6.68 17.66 -11.26
CA GLN A 405 7.46 17.16 -12.39
C GLN A 405 8.80 17.87 -12.50
N LYS A 406 8.83 19.20 -12.27
CA LYS A 406 10.07 19.98 -12.20
C LYS A 406 10.99 19.48 -11.09
N HIS A 407 10.46 19.26 -9.89
CA HIS A 407 11.25 18.75 -8.75
C HIS A 407 11.77 17.33 -9.01
N ALA A 408 10.92 16.44 -9.52
CA ALA A 408 11.30 15.07 -9.82
C ALA A 408 12.40 14.99 -10.90
N LEU A 409 12.32 15.84 -11.93
CA LEU A 409 13.39 15.96 -12.93
C LEU A 409 14.69 16.48 -12.30
N GLN A 410 14.62 17.52 -11.47
CA GLN A 410 15.81 18.05 -10.79
C GLN A 410 16.48 16.95 -9.93
N ARG A 411 15.69 16.17 -9.18
CA ARG A 411 16.20 15.11 -8.30
C ARG A 411 16.84 13.95 -9.07
N THR A 412 16.23 13.54 -10.17
CA THR A 412 16.78 12.49 -11.04
C THR A 412 18.03 12.96 -11.79
N GLN A 413 18.07 14.21 -12.25
CA GLN A 413 19.26 14.82 -12.86
C GLN A 413 20.45 14.84 -11.89
N ASN A 414 20.21 15.09 -10.60
CA ASN A 414 21.27 15.04 -9.57
C ASN A 414 21.87 13.64 -9.36
N GLN A 415 21.26 12.58 -9.92
CA GLN A 415 21.79 11.21 -9.90
C GLN A 415 22.66 10.91 -11.13
N VAL A 416 22.55 11.69 -12.22
CA VAL A 416 23.36 11.49 -13.43
C VAL A 416 24.83 11.66 -13.09
N GLY A 417 25.65 10.70 -13.54
CA GLY A 417 27.06 10.61 -13.21
C GLY A 417 27.37 9.96 -11.86
N LYS A 418 26.37 9.57 -11.05
CA LYS A 418 26.58 8.77 -9.83
C LYS A 418 26.44 7.27 -10.12
N THR A 419 27.06 6.45 -9.29
CA THR A 419 26.84 5.00 -9.30
C THR A 419 25.87 4.66 -8.16
N VAL A 420 24.78 3.98 -8.45
CA VAL A 420 23.74 3.63 -7.48
C VAL A 420 23.51 2.12 -7.46
N GLU A 421 23.21 1.58 -6.27
CA GLU A 421 22.80 0.19 -6.15
C GLU A 421 21.34 0.01 -6.62
N VAL A 422 21.12 -1.01 -7.45
CA VAL A 422 19.81 -1.35 -8.00
C VAL A 422 19.48 -2.81 -7.74
N LEU A 423 18.30 -3.10 -7.20
CA LEU A 423 17.76 -4.46 -7.13
C LEU A 423 16.96 -4.74 -8.41
N ILE A 424 17.36 -5.77 -9.17
CA ILE A 424 16.66 -6.15 -10.41
C ILE A 424 15.33 -6.82 -10.06
N GLU A 425 14.23 -6.25 -10.53
CA GLU A 425 12.89 -6.77 -10.26
C GLU A 425 12.30 -7.57 -11.43
N LYS A 426 12.61 -7.17 -12.66
CA LYS A 426 11.99 -7.72 -13.88
C LYS A 426 12.66 -7.20 -15.15
N SER A 427 12.28 -7.76 -16.31
CA SER A 427 12.58 -7.16 -17.62
C SER A 427 11.82 -5.83 -17.79
N SER A 428 12.41 -4.89 -18.53
CA SER A 428 11.76 -3.63 -18.87
C SER A 428 10.53 -3.87 -19.75
N LYS A 429 9.40 -3.23 -19.44
CA LYS A 429 8.17 -3.34 -20.23
C LYS A 429 8.32 -2.89 -21.69
N ARG A 430 9.29 -2.01 -21.96
CA ARG A 430 9.52 -1.42 -23.27
C ARG A 430 10.64 -2.13 -24.04
N SER A 431 11.33 -3.10 -23.43
CA SER A 431 12.49 -3.74 -24.03
C SER A 431 12.87 -5.05 -23.33
N ASP A 432 12.95 -6.13 -24.10
CA ASP A 432 13.40 -7.44 -23.61
C ASP A 432 14.91 -7.54 -23.39
N VAL A 433 15.70 -6.57 -23.87
CA VAL A 433 17.16 -6.52 -23.68
C VAL A 433 17.61 -5.65 -22.50
N HIS A 434 16.66 -5.09 -21.74
CA HIS A 434 16.95 -4.26 -20.56
C HIS A 434 16.31 -4.84 -19.29
N TRP A 435 17.01 -4.72 -18.18
CA TRP A 435 16.47 -4.88 -16.83
C TRP A 435 15.73 -3.62 -16.37
N ALA A 436 14.79 -3.82 -15.45
CA ALA A 436 14.16 -2.78 -14.67
C ALA A 436 14.23 -3.15 -13.19
N GLY A 437 14.73 -2.23 -12.39
CA GLY A 437 14.90 -2.40 -10.95
C GLY A 437 14.70 -1.09 -10.20
N ARG A 438 14.88 -1.13 -8.88
CA ARG A 438 14.82 0.07 -8.03
C ARG A 438 16.02 0.21 -7.13
N ASN A 439 16.42 1.45 -6.88
CA ASN A 439 17.43 1.80 -5.90
C ASN A 439 16.83 2.01 -4.50
N SER A 440 17.67 2.35 -3.52
CA SER A 440 17.25 2.63 -2.13
C SER A 440 16.17 3.73 -2.05
N GLN A 441 16.30 4.78 -2.86
CA GLN A 441 15.35 5.90 -2.97
C GLN A 441 14.01 5.54 -3.65
N ASN A 442 13.79 4.28 -4.03
CA ASN A 442 12.60 3.80 -4.74
C ASN A 442 12.48 4.33 -6.19
N THR A 443 13.57 4.86 -6.75
CA THR A 443 13.63 5.34 -8.14
C THR A 443 13.83 4.17 -9.09
N MET A 444 13.08 4.17 -10.20
CA MET A 444 13.22 3.15 -11.24
C MET A 444 14.51 3.35 -12.02
N VAL A 445 15.27 2.27 -12.21
CA VAL A 445 16.49 2.27 -13.01
C VAL A 445 16.39 1.21 -14.10
N ILE A 446 16.70 1.59 -15.34
CA ILE A 446 16.68 0.73 -16.51
C ILE A 446 18.09 0.66 -17.09
N PHE A 447 18.60 -0.55 -17.32
CA PHE A 447 19.95 -0.79 -17.82
C PHE A 447 20.03 -2.11 -18.60
N PRO A 448 21.02 -2.32 -19.49
CA PRO A 448 21.16 -3.54 -20.29
C PRO A 448 21.25 -4.81 -19.45
N LYS A 449 20.80 -5.96 -19.99
CA LYS A 449 20.72 -7.20 -19.22
C LYS A 449 22.07 -7.81 -18.83
N GLU A 450 23.00 -7.83 -19.79
CA GLU A 450 24.30 -8.50 -19.68
C GLU A 450 24.20 -9.90 -19.07
N ASN A 451 24.96 -10.21 -18.02
CA ASN A 451 24.99 -11.49 -17.32
C ASN A 451 24.20 -11.50 -16.00
N TYR A 452 23.48 -10.42 -15.67
CA TYR A 452 22.70 -10.30 -14.45
C TYR A 452 21.34 -10.98 -14.56
N LYS A 453 20.71 -11.30 -13.42
CA LYS A 453 19.36 -11.87 -13.34
C LYS A 453 18.49 -11.14 -12.33
N VAL A 454 17.19 -11.44 -12.40
CA VAL A 454 16.20 -10.97 -11.43
C VAL A 454 16.61 -11.40 -10.01
N GLY A 455 16.56 -10.47 -9.06
CA GLY A 455 16.99 -10.67 -7.68
C GLY A 455 18.45 -10.30 -7.39
N ASP A 456 19.26 -10.00 -8.40
CA ASP A 456 20.62 -9.50 -8.16
C ASP A 456 20.60 -8.01 -7.76
N TYR A 457 21.54 -7.63 -6.90
CA TYR A 457 21.89 -6.23 -6.66
C TYR A 457 23.04 -5.80 -7.56
N VAL A 458 22.88 -4.71 -8.31
CA VAL A 458 23.88 -4.27 -9.29
C VAL A 458 24.22 -2.81 -9.05
N MET A 459 25.51 -2.48 -9.08
CA MET A 459 25.97 -1.10 -9.10
C MET A 459 25.85 -0.56 -10.53
N VAL A 460 24.98 0.43 -10.74
CA VAL A 460 24.68 1.00 -12.05
C VAL A 460 25.18 2.44 -12.10
N LYS A 461 26.03 2.75 -13.07
CA LYS A 461 26.46 4.12 -13.37
C LYS A 461 25.34 4.81 -14.14
N ILE A 462 24.74 5.84 -13.54
CA ILE A 462 23.64 6.59 -14.17
C ILE A 462 24.22 7.53 -15.22
N GLU A 463 23.67 7.47 -16.42
CA GLU A 463 24.12 8.22 -17.60
C GLU A 463 23.05 9.21 -18.08
N ASP A 464 21.78 8.87 -17.92
CA ASP A 464 20.67 9.71 -18.34
C ASP A 464 19.45 9.52 -17.42
N CYS A 465 18.46 10.41 -17.54
CA CYS A 465 17.24 10.33 -16.77
C CYS A 465 16.04 10.96 -17.47
N THR A 466 14.87 10.52 -17.05
CA THR A 466 13.60 11.26 -17.16
C THR A 466 13.20 11.71 -15.76
N SER A 467 12.10 12.46 -15.65
CA SER A 467 11.56 12.85 -14.35
C SER A 467 11.17 11.68 -13.42
N ALA A 468 11.11 10.44 -13.91
CA ALA A 468 10.69 9.29 -13.11
C ALA A 468 11.61 8.05 -13.22
N THR A 469 12.55 8.04 -14.16
CA THR A 469 13.35 6.84 -14.49
C THR A 469 14.79 7.26 -14.75
N LEU A 470 15.73 6.53 -14.18
CA LEU A 470 17.16 6.63 -14.45
C LEU A 470 17.57 5.59 -15.49
N PHE A 471 18.53 5.93 -16.33
CA PHE A 471 19.15 5.05 -17.31
C PHE A 471 20.64 5.00 -17.09
N GLY A 472 21.24 3.84 -17.29
CA GLY A 472 22.66 3.68 -17.09
C GLY A 472 23.18 2.32 -17.51
N THR A 473 24.45 2.09 -17.17
CA THR A 473 25.18 0.86 -17.47
C THR A 473 25.61 0.19 -16.17
N ALA A 474 25.48 -1.13 -16.11
CA ALA A 474 25.96 -1.91 -14.98
C ALA A 474 27.50 -1.86 -14.92
N VAL A 475 28.04 -1.78 -13.70
CA VAL A 475 29.49 -1.71 -13.46
C VAL A 475 29.97 -3.00 -12.81
N GLU A 476 29.30 -3.43 -11.75
CA GLU A 476 29.64 -4.62 -10.97
C GLU A 476 28.46 -5.09 -10.12
N TYR A 477 28.57 -6.30 -9.56
CA TYR A 477 27.65 -6.77 -8.52
C TYR A 477 27.82 -5.92 -7.26
N SER A 478 26.71 -5.58 -6.61
CA SER A 478 26.77 -4.93 -5.29
C SER A 478 27.31 -5.90 -4.22
N PRO A 479 28.01 -5.38 -3.19
CA PRO A 479 28.35 -6.12 -1.97
C PRO A 479 27.17 -6.74 -1.22
N MET A 480 25.93 -6.31 -1.51
CA MET A 480 24.70 -6.89 -0.96
C MET A 480 24.40 -8.29 -1.52
N ASN A 481 25.03 -8.71 -2.62
CA ASN A 481 24.91 -10.08 -3.09
C ASN A 481 25.67 -11.08 -2.18
N PHE A 482 25.40 -12.36 -2.38
CA PHE A 482 26.06 -13.47 -1.68
C PHE A 482 27.37 -13.87 -2.34
#